data_AF-A0A6J4N4Z2-F1
#
_entry.id   AF-A0A6J4N4Z2-F1
#
_cell.length_a   1.000
_cell.length_b   1.000
_cell.length_c   1.000
_cell.angle_alpha   90.00
_cell.angle_beta   90.00
_cell.angle_gamma   90.00
#
_symmetry.space_group_name_H-M   'P 1'
#
loop_
_entity.id
_entity.type
_entity.pdbx_description
1 polymer ?
#
loop_
_entity_poly.entity_id
_entity_poly.type
_entity_poly.pdbx_seq_one_letter_code
_entity_poly.pdbx_strand_id
1 'polypeptide(L)'
;MRLVDIRCRATVGEVGNAEQSNINWGKAGRNRWKGVRPTVRGVAMNPIDHPHGGGEGKTSGGRHPVSPWGQAEGRTRNKNKASNRQIIRRRKSSKKR
;
A
#
# COMPACT_ATOMS: atom_id res chain seq x y z
N MET A 1 0.47 -8.14 17.42
CA MET A 1 0.66 -9.43 18.11
C MET A 1 -0.51 -10.32 17.74
N ARG A 2 -0.23 -11.57 17.41
CA ARG A 2 -1.21 -12.52 16.89
C ARG A 2 -0.88 -13.90 17.44
N LEU A 3 -1.90 -14.62 17.88
CA LEU A 3 -1.81 -16.02 18.30
C LEU A 3 -1.83 -16.93 17.07
N VAL A 4 -1.07 -18.02 17.15
CA VAL A 4 -0.96 -19.08 16.12
C VAL A 4 -1.05 -20.43 16.84
N ASP A 5 -1.52 -21.47 16.15
CA ASP A 5 -1.58 -22.83 16.68
C ASP A 5 -0.17 -23.34 16.99
N ILE A 6 0.00 -24.00 18.14
CA ILE A 6 1.28 -24.56 18.60
C ILE A 6 1.80 -25.65 17.67
N ARG A 7 0.93 -26.29 16.89
CA ARG A 7 1.30 -27.34 15.92
C ARG A 7 1.98 -26.78 14.67
N CYS A 8 1.99 -25.46 14.45
CA CYS A 8 2.66 -24.85 13.30
C CYS A 8 4.19 -25.00 13.43
N ARG A 9 4.85 -25.46 12.36
CA ARG A 9 6.32 -25.53 12.29
C ARG A 9 6.91 -24.13 12.10
N ALA A 10 8.08 -23.89 12.68
CA ALA A 10 8.84 -22.66 12.53
C ALA A 10 10.33 -22.97 12.32
N THR A 11 11.06 -22.03 11.71
CA THR A 11 12.52 -22.08 11.57
C THR A 11 13.13 -21.04 12.51
N VAL A 12 14.25 -21.40 13.13
CA VAL A 12 15.01 -20.50 14.01
C VAL A 12 16.02 -19.72 13.18
N GLY A 13 16.03 -18.40 13.32
CA GLY A 13 16.94 -17.50 12.63
C GLY A 13 16.22 -16.34 11.94
N GLU A 14 17.01 -15.47 11.31
CA GLU A 14 16.53 -14.34 10.51
C GLU A 14 16.70 -14.63 9.01
N VAL A 15 15.96 -13.92 8.17
CA VAL A 15 16.14 -13.99 6.72
C VAL A 15 17.35 -13.15 6.34
N GLY A 16 18.29 -13.72 5.57
CA GLY A 16 19.48 -13.00 5.07
C GLY A 16 19.17 -11.89 4.07
N ASN A 17 20.20 -11.25 3.52
CA ASN A 17 20.09 -10.10 2.62
C ASN A 17 19.39 -8.87 3.25
N ALA A 18 19.77 -8.57 4.49
CA ALA A 18 19.21 -7.45 5.27
C ALA A 18 19.44 -6.07 4.61
N GLU A 19 20.53 -5.92 3.84
CA GLU A 19 20.91 -4.66 3.18
C GLU A 19 20.17 -4.40 1.86
N GLN A 20 19.32 -5.32 1.41
CA GLN A 20 18.56 -5.19 0.16
C GLN A 20 17.77 -3.88 0.07
N SER A 21 17.29 -3.35 1.20
CA SER A 21 16.54 -2.09 1.25
C SER A 21 17.38 -0.85 0.91
N ASN A 22 18.70 -0.93 1.07
CA ASN A 22 19.62 0.19 0.88
C ASN A 22 20.03 0.36 -0.60
N ILE A 23 19.64 -0.59 -1.46
CA ILE A 23 19.98 -0.56 -2.89
C ILE A 23 19.25 0.59 -3.59
N ASN A 24 20.02 1.53 -4.11
CA ASN A 24 19.52 2.53 -5.05
C ASN A 24 19.47 1.96 -6.47
N TRP A 25 18.28 1.93 -7.07
CA TRP A 25 18.08 1.41 -8.42
C TRP A 25 18.54 2.38 -9.53
N GLY A 26 18.69 3.67 -9.20
CA GLY A 26 19.28 4.72 -10.02
C GLY A 26 18.48 5.14 -11.25
N LYS A 27 18.20 4.20 -12.16
CA LYS A 27 17.56 4.45 -13.46
C LYS A 27 16.22 3.73 -13.62
N ALA A 28 15.34 4.32 -14.43
CA ALA A 28 14.02 3.75 -14.74
C ALA A 28 14.11 2.33 -15.33
N GLY A 29 15.10 2.06 -16.20
CA GLY A 29 15.29 0.74 -16.82
C GLY A 29 15.50 -0.39 -15.82
N ARG A 30 16.13 -0.12 -14.67
CA ARG A 30 16.35 -1.14 -13.64
C ARG A 30 15.06 -1.56 -12.94
N ASN A 31 14.09 -0.64 -12.82
CA ASN A 31 12.72 -0.98 -12.39
C ASN A 31 11.97 -1.79 -13.44
N ARG A 32 12.20 -1.51 -14.73
CA ARG A 32 11.60 -2.30 -15.83
C ARG A 32 12.10 -3.75 -15.83
N TRP A 33 13.38 -4.00 -15.58
CA TRP A 33 13.94 -5.35 -15.46
C TRP A 33 13.33 -6.16 -14.30
N LYS A 34 12.85 -5.47 -13.25
CA LYS A 34 12.10 -6.07 -12.14
C LYS A 34 10.61 -6.32 -12.45
N GLY A 35 10.15 -6.04 -13.66
CA GLY A 35 8.75 -6.20 -14.07
C GLY A 35 7.81 -5.04 -13.65
N VAL A 36 8.33 -3.95 -13.10
CA VAL A 36 7.50 -2.80 -12.70
C VAL A 36 7.36 -1.84 -13.89
N ARG A 37 6.11 -1.58 -14.30
CA ARG A 37 5.74 -0.64 -15.37
C ARG A 37 5.56 0.79 -14.82
N PRO A 38 5.61 1.84 -15.65
CA PRO A 38 5.31 3.20 -15.21
C PRO A 38 3.87 3.33 -14.69
N THR A 39 3.68 4.11 -13.63
CA THR A 39 2.36 4.40 -13.02
C THR A 39 2.03 5.88 -13.21
N VAL A 40 0.84 6.17 -13.75
CA VAL A 40 0.36 7.55 -13.98
C VAL A 40 -0.37 8.08 -12.75
N ARG A 41 -0.22 9.38 -12.45
CA ARG A 41 -0.91 10.05 -11.33
C ARG A 41 -2.37 10.36 -11.70
N GLY A 42 -3.31 10.19 -10.76
CA GLY A 42 -4.74 10.46 -11.00
C GLY A 42 -5.08 11.90 -11.40
N VAL A 43 -4.36 12.89 -10.87
CA VAL A 43 -4.54 14.33 -11.23
C VAL A 43 -4.06 14.67 -12.65
N ALA A 44 -3.35 13.75 -13.32
CA ALA A 44 -2.92 13.92 -14.71
C ALA A 44 -3.88 13.24 -15.71
N MET A 45 -4.97 12.66 -15.21
CA MET A 45 -5.98 11.96 -16.02
C MET A 45 -7.20 12.86 -16.26
N ASN A 46 -8.10 12.44 -17.14
CA ASN A 46 -9.37 13.13 -17.34
C ASN A 46 -10.38 12.75 -16.23
N PRO A 47 -11.43 13.56 -15.99
CA PRO A 47 -12.46 13.25 -14.99
C PRO A 47 -13.16 11.90 -15.16
N ILE A 48 -13.23 11.39 -16.40
CA ILE A 48 -13.81 10.07 -16.72
C ILE A 48 -12.94 8.91 -16.22
N ASP A 49 -11.63 9.09 -16.13
CA ASP A 49 -10.66 8.03 -15.83
C ASP A 49 -10.36 7.93 -14.34
N HIS A 50 -10.30 9.08 -13.65
CA HIS A 50 -9.96 9.15 -12.23
C HIS A 50 -10.78 10.23 -11.53
N PRO A 51 -11.28 9.99 -10.30
CA PRO A 51 -11.98 11.00 -9.50
C PRO A 51 -11.20 12.27 -9.13
N HIS A 52 -9.91 12.35 -9.50
CA HIS A 52 -9.05 13.51 -9.27
C HIS A 52 -8.68 14.20 -10.59
N GLY A 53 -9.18 13.67 -11.72
CA GLY A 53 -8.83 14.15 -13.04
C GLY A 53 -9.57 15.43 -13.42
N GLY A 54 -9.03 16.11 -14.43
CA GLY A 54 -9.54 17.37 -14.97
C GLY A 54 -9.09 18.63 -14.23
N GLY A 55 -9.79 19.73 -14.51
CA GLY A 55 -9.38 21.09 -14.14
C GLY A 55 -8.49 21.74 -15.20
N GLU A 56 -8.48 23.07 -15.22
CA GLU A 56 -7.58 23.85 -16.06
C GLU A 56 -6.22 24.00 -15.35
N GLY A 57 -5.15 23.55 -16.01
CA GLY A 57 -3.81 23.53 -15.41
C GLY A 57 -3.63 22.46 -14.31
N LYS A 58 -2.71 22.70 -13.37
CA LYS A 58 -2.43 21.74 -12.29
C LYS A 58 -3.43 21.91 -11.15
N THR A 59 -4.03 20.80 -10.73
CA THR A 59 -4.93 20.75 -9.57
C THR A 59 -4.41 19.79 -8.48
N SER A 60 -4.85 19.99 -7.25
CA SER A 60 -4.72 19.03 -6.15
C SER A 60 -5.77 17.91 -6.21
N GLY A 61 -6.65 17.92 -7.22
CA GLY A 61 -7.72 16.95 -7.46
C GLY A 61 -9.10 17.44 -7.01
N GLY A 62 -9.20 18.60 -6.34
CA GLY A 62 -10.48 19.24 -5.99
C GLY A 62 -11.37 18.47 -5.00
N ARG A 63 -10.84 17.40 -4.38
CA ARG A 63 -11.57 16.50 -3.47
C ARG A 63 -10.61 15.84 -2.47
N HIS A 64 -11.14 15.33 -1.36
CA HIS A 64 -10.42 14.41 -0.49
C HIS A 64 -9.86 13.19 -1.28
N PRO A 65 -8.65 12.70 -0.96
CA PRO A 65 -8.01 11.62 -1.70
C PRO A 65 -8.84 10.32 -1.74
N VAL A 66 -9.07 9.81 -2.95
CA VAL A 66 -9.74 8.53 -3.20
C VAL A 66 -8.93 7.66 -4.16
N SER A 67 -9.26 6.36 -4.20
CA SER A 67 -8.77 5.43 -5.21
C SER A 67 -9.36 5.74 -6.60
N PRO A 68 -8.82 5.16 -7.70
CA PRO A 68 -9.41 5.29 -9.04
C PRO A 68 -10.88 4.83 -9.10
N TRP A 69 -11.28 3.93 -8.19
CA TRP A 69 -12.67 3.45 -8.05
C TRP A 69 -13.49 4.24 -7.03
N GLY A 70 -13.02 5.40 -6.59
CA GLY A 70 -13.77 6.31 -5.70
C GLY A 70 -13.80 5.91 -4.22
N GLN A 71 -13.07 4.86 -3.81
CA GLN A 71 -13.02 4.44 -2.40
C GLN A 71 -12.13 5.39 -1.59
N ALA A 72 -12.65 5.91 -0.48
CA ALA A 72 -11.92 6.79 0.41
C ALA A 72 -10.78 6.06 1.16
N GLU A 73 -9.71 6.79 1.49
CA GLU A 73 -8.64 6.25 2.33
C GLU A 73 -9.19 5.92 3.73
N GLY A 74 -8.91 4.71 4.22
CA GLY A 74 -9.41 4.29 5.52
C GLY A 74 -9.01 2.88 5.92
N ARG A 75 -9.63 2.37 6.98
CA ARG A 75 -9.45 0.97 7.39
C ARG A 75 -10.19 0.05 6.42
N THR A 76 -9.45 -0.71 5.63
CA THR A 76 -10.00 -1.62 4.59
C THR A 76 -10.26 -3.05 5.09
N ARG A 77 -9.80 -3.41 6.29
CA ARG A 77 -9.98 -4.76 6.83
C ARG A 77 -11.45 -5.00 7.21
N ASN A 78 -12.03 -6.09 6.72
CA ASN A 78 -13.34 -6.56 7.16
C ASN A 78 -13.38 -6.78 8.70
N LYS A 79 -14.37 -6.16 9.35
CA LYS A 79 -14.56 -6.15 10.81
C LYS A 79 -14.92 -7.53 11.38
N ASN A 80 -15.52 -8.42 10.59
CA ASN A 80 -16.09 -9.69 11.08
C ASN A 80 -15.27 -10.91 10.66
N LYS A 81 -14.07 -10.73 10.10
CA LYS A 81 -13.24 -11.87 9.68
C LYS A 81 -12.86 -12.73 10.89
N ALA A 82 -13.14 -14.04 10.84
CA ALA A 82 -12.91 -15.00 11.93
C ALA A 82 -11.51 -14.91 12.58
N SER A 83 -10.48 -14.65 11.76
CA SER A 83 -9.10 -14.43 12.24
C SER A 83 -8.93 -13.30 13.26
N ASN A 84 -9.91 -12.40 13.41
CA ASN A 84 -9.88 -11.33 14.42
C ASN A 84 -9.80 -11.91 15.84
N ARG A 85 -10.36 -13.10 16.09
CA ARG A 85 -10.30 -13.77 17.40
C ARG A 85 -8.86 -14.11 17.83
N GLN A 86 -7.95 -14.28 16.88
CA GLN A 86 -6.53 -14.59 17.14
C GLN A 86 -5.65 -13.33 17.22
N ILE A 87 -6.16 -12.14 16.94
CA ILE A 87 -5.37 -10.91 16.89
C ILE A 87 -5.55 -10.13 18.19
N ILE A 88 -4.52 -10.14 19.04
CA ILE A 88 -4.52 -9.44 20.34
C ILE A 88 -4.39 -7.92 20.12
N ARG A 89 -3.43 -7.49 19.30
CA ARG A 89 -3.19 -6.05 19.02
C ARG A 89 -2.82 -5.82 17.56
N ARG A 90 -3.37 -4.75 16.99
CA ARG A 90 -3.05 -4.27 15.63
C ARG A 90 -1.68 -3.59 15.61
N ARG A 91 -1.13 -3.38 14.41
CA ARG A 91 0.11 -2.60 14.23
C ARG A 91 -0.07 -1.17 14.73
N LYS A 92 0.93 -0.62 15.42
CA LYS A 92 0.98 0.80 15.76
C LYS A 92 1.29 1.57 14.48
N SER A 93 0.53 2.64 14.23
CA SER A 93 0.78 3.57 13.12
C SER A 93 1.17 4.91 13.72
N SER A 94 2.22 5.55 13.19
CA SER A 94 2.64 6.90 13.59
C SER A 94 1.74 8.01 13.06
N LYS A 95 0.82 7.69 12.14
CA LYS A 95 -0.19 8.62 11.65
C LYS A 95 -1.03 9.07 12.86
N LYS A 96 -0.81 10.31 13.34
CA LYS A 96 -1.74 10.97 14.27
C LYS A 96 -3.11 10.93 13.59
N ARG A 97 -4.06 10.25 14.20
CA ARG A 97 -5.45 10.18 13.73
C ARG A 97 -6.26 11.07 14.64
#